data_AF-A0A7W7MJ61-F1
#
_entry.id   AF-A0A7W7MJ61-F1
#
_cell.length_a   1.000
_cell.length_b   1.000
_cell.length_c   1.000
_cell.angle_alpha   90.00
_cell.angle_beta   90.00
_cell.angle_gamma   90.00
#
_symmetry.space_group_name_H-M   'P 1'
#
loop_
_entity.id
_entity.type
_entity.pdbx_description
1 polymer ?
#
loop_
_entity_poly.entity_id
_entity_poly.type
_entity_poly.pdbx_seq_one_letter_code
_entity_poly.pdbx_strand_id
1 'polypeptide(L)'
;MTTPAAERRRREILATANARAPLPDGEFLTAEERAELDAVDALDLDELIENPIPLAPIAQLYRHDIPDYAGPDGTDLLQVLWCPVDHSDRHYSPRVFLYWRESSAIGPLLAMPPEPPVISDIYLPVPCVVHPEQVREYQYADLLPDDLRERLDAWDPDDEAEDEDDSPDYHSDLSLAPGWKVGGYANWSLTDPHPMNCAVCGSGMILTSTAASADWNGMNCSWRPQEEDSSASPDTVGVQIGRGYSLYTFRCPESFDHPPATAMQ
;
A
#
# COMPACT_ATOMS: atom_id res chain seq x y z
N MET A 1 -12.25 5.28 13.81
CA MET A 1 -11.00 4.83 14.46
C MET A 1 -11.34 3.68 15.39
N THR A 2 -10.37 2.80 15.66
CA THR A 2 -10.57 1.61 16.50
C THR A 2 -9.27 1.23 17.22
N THR A 3 -9.27 0.14 17.98
CA THR A 3 -8.05 -0.46 18.55
C THR A 3 -7.58 -1.63 17.68
N PRO A 4 -6.28 -1.99 17.66
CA PRO A 4 -5.81 -3.16 16.92
C PRO A 4 -6.51 -4.46 17.29
N ALA A 5 -6.83 -4.67 18.57
CA ALA A 5 -7.55 -5.86 19.02
C ALA A 5 -8.99 -5.90 18.51
N ALA A 6 -9.70 -4.77 18.54
CA ALA A 6 -11.05 -4.66 18.00
C ALA A 6 -11.08 -4.85 16.48
N GLU A 7 -10.09 -4.34 15.74
CA GLU A 7 -9.99 -4.55 14.30
C GLU A 7 -9.72 -6.01 13.92
N ARG A 8 -8.79 -6.67 14.63
CA ARG A 8 -8.58 -8.12 14.44
C ARG A 8 -9.85 -8.91 14.71
N ARG A 9 -10.58 -8.57 15.78
CA ARG A 9 -11.87 -9.20 16.11
C ARG A 9 -12.93 -8.96 15.03
N ARG A 10 -13.02 -7.74 14.50
CA ARG A 10 -13.89 -7.40 13.37
C ARG A 10 -13.59 -8.29 12.16
N ARG A 11 -12.32 -8.43 11.78
CA ARG A 11 -11.89 -9.30 10.67
C ARG A 11 -12.25 -10.76 10.91
N GLU A 12 -12.07 -11.27 12.12
CA GLU A 12 -12.47 -12.64 12.49
C GLU A 12 -13.98 -12.87 12.31
N ILE A 13 -14.81 -11.92 12.77
CA ILE A 13 -16.27 -11.97 12.63
C ILE A 13 -16.66 -11.99 11.14
N LEU A 14 -16.11 -11.06 10.36
CA LEU A 14 -16.41 -10.95 8.93
C LEU A 14 -15.93 -12.16 8.13
N ALA A 15 -14.74 -12.69 8.44
CA ALA A 15 -14.22 -13.91 7.82
C ALA A 15 -15.11 -15.13 8.14
N THR A 16 -15.54 -15.26 9.40
CA THR A 16 -16.45 -16.33 9.83
C THR A 16 -17.80 -16.23 9.12
N ALA A 17 -18.36 -15.02 9.02
CA ALA A 17 -19.61 -14.78 8.32
C ALA A 17 -19.50 -15.08 6.81
N ASN A 18 -18.41 -14.66 6.16
CA ASN A 18 -18.13 -14.95 4.75
C ASN A 18 -17.99 -16.44 4.45
N ALA A 19 -17.40 -17.21 5.36
CA ALA A 19 -17.25 -18.65 5.20
C ALA A 19 -18.53 -19.45 5.50
N ARG A 20 -19.57 -18.81 6.04
CA ARG A 20 -20.83 -19.45 6.44
C ARG A 20 -21.83 -19.47 5.28
N ALA A 21 -22.69 -20.49 5.24
CA ALA A 21 -23.90 -20.43 4.41
C ALA A 21 -24.80 -19.26 4.87
N PRO A 22 -25.62 -18.66 3.98
CA PRO A 22 -26.54 -17.61 4.36
C PRO A 22 -27.42 -18.02 5.54
N LEU A 23 -27.67 -17.10 6.48
CA LEU A 23 -28.52 -17.38 7.63
C LEU A 23 -29.98 -17.68 7.19
N PRO A 24 -30.78 -18.39 8.01
CA PRO A 24 -32.15 -18.77 7.64
C PRO A 24 -33.07 -17.59 7.32
N ASP A 25 -32.79 -16.41 7.87
CA ASP A 25 -33.48 -15.14 7.63
C ASP A 25 -32.88 -14.34 6.46
N GLY A 26 -31.84 -14.86 5.81
CA GLY A 26 -31.12 -14.22 4.71
C GLY A 26 -30.10 -13.17 5.16
N GLU A 27 -29.92 -12.97 6.47
CA GLU A 27 -28.93 -12.03 6.99
C GLU A 27 -27.50 -12.57 6.83
N PHE A 28 -26.55 -11.64 6.70
CA PHE A 28 -25.13 -11.99 6.63
C PHE A 28 -24.54 -12.24 8.03
N LEU A 29 -24.91 -11.41 9.00
CA LEU A 29 -24.44 -11.45 10.39
C LEU A 29 -25.54 -11.89 11.34
N THR A 30 -25.18 -12.66 12.36
CA THR A 30 -26.07 -12.90 13.51
C THR A 30 -26.28 -11.61 14.30
N ALA A 31 -27.33 -11.58 15.12
CA ALA A 31 -27.58 -10.44 16.00
C ALA A 31 -26.42 -10.17 16.98
N GLU A 32 -25.72 -11.22 17.43
CA GLU A 32 -24.55 -11.12 18.30
C GLU A 32 -23.33 -10.54 17.57
N GLU A 33 -23.00 -11.09 16.38
CA GLU A 33 -21.92 -10.57 15.53
C GLU A 33 -22.14 -9.09 15.18
N ARG A 34 -23.37 -8.72 14.79
CA ARG A 34 -23.73 -7.33 14.49
C ARG A 34 -23.58 -6.42 15.72
N ALA A 35 -24.04 -6.85 16.89
CA ALA A 35 -23.90 -6.08 18.12
C ALA A 35 -22.43 -5.89 18.53
N GLU A 36 -21.57 -6.89 18.33
CA GLU A 36 -20.12 -6.74 18.55
C GLU A 36 -19.51 -5.70 17.60
N LEU A 37 -19.85 -5.74 16.30
CA LEU A 37 -19.34 -4.76 15.33
C LEU A 37 -19.85 -3.34 15.62
N ASP A 38 -21.13 -3.19 15.95
CA ASP A 38 -21.72 -1.90 16.33
C ASP A 38 -21.02 -1.32 17.58
N ALA A 39 -20.63 -2.16 18.54
CA ALA A 39 -19.89 -1.74 19.72
C ALA A 39 -18.45 -1.27 19.39
N VAL A 40 -17.81 -1.87 18.39
CA VAL A 40 -16.51 -1.41 17.87
C VAL A 40 -16.64 -0.06 17.18
N ASP A 41 -17.68 0.13 16.35
CA ASP A 41 -17.92 1.38 15.63
C ASP A 41 -18.32 2.55 16.57
N ALA A 42 -18.85 2.22 17.75
CA ALA A 42 -19.22 3.20 18.78
C ALA A 42 -18.05 3.63 19.69
N LEU A 43 -16.83 3.11 19.49
CA LEU A 43 -15.67 3.51 20.28
C LEU A 43 -15.30 4.98 20.01
N ASP A 44 -15.29 5.80 21.06
CA ASP A 44 -14.75 7.15 21.04
C ASP A 44 -13.29 7.13 21.52
N LEU A 45 -12.35 7.34 20.59
CA LEU A 45 -10.91 7.22 20.81
C LEU A 45 -10.16 8.50 20.42
N ASP A 46 -10.87 9.61 20.19
CA ASP A 46 -10.29 10.84 19.66
C ASP A 46 -9.21 11.41 20.60
N GLU A 47 -9.40 11.33 21.92
CA GLU A 47 -8.41 11.82 22.90
C GLU A 47 -7.06 11.05 22.86
N LEU A 48 -7.04 9.83 22.31
CA LEU A 48 -5.82 9.02 22.24
C LEU A 48 -4.84 9.53 21.17
N ILE A 49 -5.31 10.31 20.19
CA ILE A 49 -4.46 10.85 19.11
C ILE A 49 -3.66 12.08 19.53
N GLU A 50 -3.97 12.68 20.68
CA GLU A 50 -3.28 13.86 21.20
C GLU A 50 -1.93 13.53 21.86
N ASN A 51 -1.64 12.24 22.08
CA ASN A 51 -0.41 11.76 22.71
C ASN A 51 0.53 11.09 21.70
N PRO A 52 1.84 10.95 22.01
CA PRO A 52 2.74 10.13 21.19
C PRO A 52 2.24 8.69 21.03
N ILE A 53 1.97 8.29 19.80
CA ILE A 53 1.47 6.94 19.45
C ILE A 53 2.60 6.10 18.84
N PRO A 54 2.77 4.83 19.27
CA PRO A 54 3.62 3.87 18.57
C PRO A 54 3.27 3.74 17.09
N LEU A 55 4.27 3.70 16.21
CA LEU A 55 4.04 3.52 14.78
C LEU A 55 3.59 2.08 14.48
N ALA A 56 2.71 1.91 13.49
CA ALA A 56 2.35 0.59 13.00
C ALA A 56 3.44 0.06 12.05
N PRO A 57 3.91 -1.20 12.22
CA PRO A 57 4.86 -1.83 11.31
C PRO A 57 4.18 -2.36 10.05
N ILE A 58 4.66 -1.93 8.89
CA ILE A 58 3.99 -2.16 7.61
C ILE A 58 4.76 -3.10 6.72
N ALA A 59 6.07 -2.93 6.64
CA ALA A 59 6.92 -3.86 5.91
C ALA A 59 8.28 -3.98 6.59
N GLN A 60 8.85 -5.18 6.50
CA GLN A 60 10.24 -5.43 6.84
C GLN A 60 10.87 -6.20 5.68
N LEU A 61 11.86 -5.59 5.04
CA LEU A 61 12.40 -6.02 3.76
C LEU A 61 13.90 -6.21 3.86
N TYR A 62 14.37 -7.42 3.56
CA TYR A 62 15.81 -7.69 3.47
C TYR A 62 16.33 -7.34 2.09
N ARG A 63 17.46 -6.64 2.04
CA ARG A 63 18.09 -6.24 0.77
C ARG A 63 18.51 -7.42 -0.10
N HIS A 64 18.85 -8.55 0.51
CA HIS A 64 19.21 -9.75 -0.25
C HIS A 64 18.04 -10.35 -1.04
N ASP A 65 16.80 -10.04 -0.66
CA ASP A 65 15.60 -10.48 -1.36
C ASP A 65 15.15 -9.46 -2.43
N ILE A 66 15.82 -8.30 -2.54
CA ILE A 66 15.45 -7.22 -3.47
C ILE A 66 16.71 -6.73 -4.21
N PRO A 67 17.11 -7.38 -5.32
CA PRO A 67 18.41 -7.19 -5.96
C PRO A 67 18.77 -5.76 -6.33
N ASP A 68 17.79 -4.96 -6.77
CA ASP A 68 18.01 -3.60 -7.27
C ASP A 68 17.81 -2.51 -6.19
N TYR A 69 17.52 -2.92 -4.94
CA TYR A 69 17.16 -1.97 -3.90
C TYR A 69 18.37 -1.34 -3.20
N ALA A 70 18.54 -0.05 -3.47
CA ALA A 70 19.58 0.77 -2.85
C ALA A 70 19.19 1.21 -1.42
N GLY A 71 20.10 0.97 -0.48
CA GLY A 71 20.03 1.45 0.90
C GLY A 71 21.38 1.98 1.38
N PRO A 72 21.45 2.59 2.58
CA PRO A 72 22.71 3.05 3.17
C PRO A 72 23.74 1.93 3.30
N ASP A 73 25.02 2.30 3.26
CA ASP A 73 26.14 1.39 3.52
C ASP A 73 26.02 0.75 4.91
N GLY A 74 26.36 -0.54 5.01
CA GLY A 74 26.33 -1.29 6.26
C GLY A 74 24.92 -1.68 6.76
N THR A 75 23.87 -1.40 5.99
CA THR A 75 22.49 -1.83 6.30
C THR A 75 22.00 -2.86 5.30
N ASP A 76 21.33 -3.90 5.79
CA ASP A 76 20.77 -5.01 5.01
C ASP A 76 19.25 -5.20 5.22
N LEU A 77 18.66 -4.38 6.09
CA LEU A 77 17.24 -4.43 6.43
C LEU A 77 16.60 -3.04 6.34
N LEU A 78 15.47 -2.93 5.64
CA LEU A 78 14.57 -1.80 5.68
C LEU A 78 13.33 -2.15 6.52
N GLN A 79 12.97 -1.27 7.44
CA GLN A 79 11.67 -1.29 8.12
C GLN A 79 10.87 -0.06 7.69
N VAL A 80 9.65 -0.30 7.21
CA VAL A 80 8.66 0.73 6.89
C VAL A 80 7.64 0.75 8.01
N LEU A 81 7.56 1.88 8.70
CA LEU A 81 6.59 2.14 9.76
C LEU A 81 5.74 3.34 9.36
N TRP A 82 4.49 3.41 9.80
CA TRP A 82 3.69 4.61 9.61
C TRP A 82 2.92 5.04 10.84
N CYS A 83 2.51 6.31 10.87
CA CYS A 83 1.52 6.78 11.82
C CYS A 83 0.21 6.01 11.56
N PRO A 84 -0.43 5.43 12.59
CA PRO A 84 -1.61 4.60 12.40
C PRO A 84 -2.90 5.39 12.12
N VAL A 85 -2.82 6.72 12.01
CA VAL A 85 -3.97 7.61 11.77
C VAL A 85 -3.66 8.62 10.66
N ASP A 86 -4.72 9.22 10.11
CA ASP A 86 -4.62 10.21 9.05
C ASP A 86 -4.14 11.58 9.51
N HIS A 87 -3.46 12.25 8.59
CA HIS A 87 -2.99 13.62 8.76
C HIS A 87 -3.61 14.54 7.69
N SER A 88 -4.38 15.54 8.13
CA SER A 88 -5.05 16.48 7.22
C SER A 88 -4.08 17.35 6.42
N ASP A 89 -2.90 17.66 6.98
CA ASP A 89 -1.79 18.34 6.30
C ASP A 89 -1.07 17.45 5.27
N ARG A 90 -1.48 16.18 5.14
CA ARG A 90 -0.92 15.18 4.23
C ARG A 90 -1.98 14.53 3.35
N HIS A 91 -2.98 15.29 2.93
CA HIS A 91 -4.07 14.80 2.07
C HIS A 91 -4.82 13.60 2.67
N TYR A 92 -4.95 13.56 4.01
CA TYR A 92 -5.58 12.44 4.73
C TYR A 92 -4.89 11.10 4.43
N SER A 93 -3.56 11.08 4.62
CA SER A 93 -2.71 9.89 4.48
C SER A 93 -1.79 9.74 5.70
N PRO A 94 -1.25 8.53 5.97
CA PRO A 94 -0.42 8.32 7.13
C PRO A 94 0.99 8.89 6.90
N ARG A 95 1.63 9.33 7.98
CA ARG A 95 3.04 9.74 7.91
C ARG A 95 3.93 8.49 7.89
N VAL A 96 4.72 8.33 6.82
CA VAL A 96 5.63 7.19 6.64
C VAL A 96 7.02 7.48 7.20
N PHE A 97 7.63 6.46 7.78
CA PHE A 97 8.98 6.47 8.33
C PHE A 97 9.77 5.27 7.80
N LEU A 98 11.00 5.53 7.38
CA LEU A 98 11.93 4.53 6.85
C LEU A 98 13.09 4.35 7.84
N TYR A 99 13.30 3.12 8.31
CA TYR A 99 14.40 2.78 9.20
C TYR A 99 15.30 1.75 8.55
N TRP A 100 16.56 2.11 8.37
CA TRP A 100 17.61 1.25 7.82
C TRP A 100 18.42 0.64 8.96
N ARG A 101 18.61 -0.68 8.92
CA ARG A 101 19.23 -1.45 10.00
C ARG A 101 20.25 -2.44 9.46
N GLU A 102 21.23 -2.76 10.30
CA GLU A 102 22.09 -3.94 10.17
C GLU A 102 21.42 -5.07 10.96
N SER A 103 20.95 -6.11 10.28
CA SER A 103 20.17 -7.22 10.84
C SER A 103 20.97 -8.00 11.89
N SER A 104 22.27 -8.19 11.67
CA SER A 104 23.19 -8.84 12.62
C SER A 104 23.41 -8.05 13.91
N ALA A 105 23.17 -6.74 13.90
CA ALA A 105 23.28 -5.89 15.08
C ALA A 105 21.96 -5.79 15.87
N ILE A 106 20.87 -6.41 15.38
CA ILE A 106 19.58 -6.41 16.08
C ILE A 106 19.69 -7.28 17.33
N GLY A 107 19.46 -6.65 18.48
CA GLY A 107 19.47 -7.31 19.78
C GLY A 107 18.23 -8.20 20.01
N PRO A 108 18.06 -8.69 21.25
CA PRO A 108 16.90 -9.49 21.61
C PRO A 108 15.58 -8.77 21.30
N LEU A 109 14.63 -9.50 20.70
CA LEU A 109 13.31 -8.99 20.39
C LEU A 109 12.51 -8.73 21.68
N LEU A 110 11.61 -7.74 21.63
CA LEU A 110 10.69 -7.46 22.71
C LEU A 110 9.69 -8.61 22.84
N ALA A 111 9.46 -9.09 24.06
CA ALA A 111 8.42 -10.09 24.33
C ALA A 111 7.01 -9.57 24.00
N MET A 112 6.81 -8.26 24.12
CA MET A 112 5.59 -7.55 23.72
C MET A 112 6.01 -6.31 22.93
N PRO A 113 5.96 -6.34 21.60
CA PRO A 113 6.10 -5.14 20.79
C PRO A 113 5.05 -4.11 21.18
N PRO A 114 5.39 -2.80 21.20
CA PRO A 114 4.41 -1.77 21.49
C PRO A 114 3.35 -1.73 20.38
N GLU A 115 2.08 -1.90 20.75
CA GLU A 115 0.95 -1.70 19.82
C GLU A 115 0.39 -0.29 19.96
N PRO A 116 -0.05 0.35 18.85
CA PRO A 116 -0.75 1.63 18.93
C PRO A 116 -2.08 1.46 19.67
N PRO A 117 -2.44 2.38 20.59
CA PRO A 117 -3.70 2.30 21.33
C PRO A 117 -4.92 2.61 20.44
N VAL A 118 -4.70 3.35 19.34
CA VAL A 118 -5.72 3.74 18.37
C VAL A 118 -5.15 3.65 16.96
N ILE A 119 -5.98 3.20 16.02
CA ILE A 119 -5.66 3.06 14.61
C ILE A 119 -6.85 3.52 13.75
N SER A 120 -6.55 3.89 12.51
CA SER A 120 -7.48 3.74 11.40
C SER A 120 -7.56 2.24 11.06
N ASP A 121 -8.76 1.69 10.99
CA ASP A 121 -9.02 0.27 10.69
C ASP A 121 -8.38 -0.16 9.37
N ILE A 122 -8.35 0.75 8.40
CA ILE A 122 -7.76 0.56 7.08
C ILE A 122 -6.22 0.55 7.04
N TYR A 123 -5.52 0.90 8.13
CA TYR A 123 -4.05 0.98 8.18
C TYR A 123 -3.37 -0.14 8.97
N LEU A 124 -4.14 -1.13 9.44
CA LEU A 124 -3.58 -2.30 10.13
C LEU A 124 -3.33 -3.44 9.13
N PRO A 125 -2.07 -3.77 8.79
CA PRO A 125 -1.82 -4.91 7.92
C PRO A 125 -2.15 -6.24 8.60
N VAL A 126 -2.62 -7.19 7.80
CA VAL A 126 -2.63 -8.61 8.16
C VAL A 126 -1.18 -9.11 8.11
N PRO A 127 -0.62 -9.63 9.21
CA PRO A 127 0.74 -10.15 9.20
C PRO A 127 0.90 -11.28 8.19
N CYS A 128 1.82 -11.12 7.25
CA CYS A 128 2.10 -12.08 6.19
C CYS A 128 3.62 -12.14 5.91
N VAL A 129 4.03 -13.20 5.21
CA VAL A 129 5.35 -13.26 4.56
C VAL A 129 5.21 -12.77 3.14
N VAL A 130 6.23 -12.08 2.63
CA VAL A 130 6.25 -11.61 1.25
C VAL A 130 7.07 -12.54 0.37
N HIS A 131 6.70 -12.61 -0.90
CA HIS A 131 7.40 -13.37 -1.94
C HIS A 131 7.77 -12.40 -3.07
N PRO A 132 8.93 -11.73 -3.01
CA PRO A 132 9.29 -10.72 -4.00
C PRO A 132 9.46 -11.34 -5.40
N GLU A 133 8.82 -10.72 -6.39
CA GLU A 133 9.02 -11.00 -7.82
C GLU A 133 9.61 -9.76 -8.50
N GLN A 134 10.64 -9.96 -9.33
CA GLN A 134 11.23 -8.86 -10.09
C GLN A 134 10.52 -8.69 -11.42
N VAL A 135 9.78 -7.59 -11.55
CA VAL A 135 9.09 -7.20 -12.78
C VAL A 135 9.75 -6.00 -13.44
N ARG A 136 9.51 -5.81 -14.74
CA ARG A 136 9.93 -4.62 -15.46
C ARG A 136 8.75 -3.68 -15.62
N GLU A 137 8.86 -2.50 -15.02
CA GLU A 137 7.93 -1.40 -15.25
C GLU A 137 8.49 -0.39 -16.25
N TYR A 138 7.57 0.39 -16.83
CA TYR A 138 7.86 1.56 -17.64
C TYR A 138 7.17 2.78 -17.04
N GLN A 139 7.69 3.97 -17.37
CA GLN A 139 7.22 5.23 -16.79
C GLN A 139 5.78 5.54 -17.22
N TYR A 140 5.03 6.23 -16.36
CA TYR A 140 3.71 6.78 -16.66
C TYR A 140 3.74 7.61 -17.95
N ALA A 141 2.77 7.40 -18.86
CA ALA A 141 2.84 7.92 -20.23
C ALA A 141 3.09 9.43 -20.29
N ASP A 142 2.41 10.24 -19.47
CA ASP A 142 2.58 11.70 -19.48
C ASP A 142 3.99 12.18 -19.11
N LEU A 143 4.77 11.32 -18.44
CA LEU A 143 6.16 11.58 -18.06
C LEU A 143 7.18 11.05 -19.09
N LEU A 144 6.72 10.41 -20.17
CA LEU A 144 7.57 10.00 -21.28
C LEU A 144 7.93 11.18 -22.21
N PRO A 145 9.03 11.07 -22.97
CA PRO A 145 9.32 11.97 -24.08
C PRO A 145 8.15 12.09 -25.06
N ASP A 146 7.95 13.29 -25.60
CA ASP A 146 6.82 13.61 -26.51
C ASP A 146 6.71 12.64 -27.69
N ASP A 147 7.83 12.23 -28.28
CA ASP A 147 7.85 11.30 -29.43
C ASP A 147 7.42 9.88 -29.08
N LEU A 148 7.60 9.46 -27.81
CA LEU A 148 7.09 8.18 -27.33
C LEU A 148 5.61 8.27 -27.00
N ARG A 149 5.15 9.37 -26.41
CA ARG A 149 3.72 9.58 -26.15
C ARG A 149 2.91 9.58 -27.43
N GLU A 150 3.31 10.36 -28.43
CA GLU A 150 2.63 10.40 -29.75
C GLU A 150 2.56 9.01 -30.41
N ARG A 151 3.55 8.13 -30.16
CA ARG A 151 3.55 6.76 -30.67
C ARG A 151 2.64 5.82 -29.88
N LEU A 152 2.46 6.07 -28.58
CA LEU A 152 1.50 5.34 -27.75
C LEU A 152 0.07 5.75 -28.15
N ASP A 153 -0.22 7.05 -28.24
CA ASP A 153 -1.53 7.56 -28.64
C ASP A 153 -1.96 7.07 -30.04
N ALA A 154 -0.99 6.85 -30.94
CA ALA A 154 -1.25 6.31 -32.28
C ALA A 154 -1.43 4.78 -32.30
N TRP A 155 -0.89 4.07 -31.30
CA TRP A 155 -1.02 2.63 -31.15
C TRP A 155 -2.29 2.24 -30.39
N ASP A 156 -2.64 3.04 -29.40
CA ASP A 156 -3.76 2.89 -28.48
C ASP A 156 -4.51 4.24 -28.41
N PRO A 157 -5.33 4.57 -29.42
CA PRO A 157 -6.06 5.83 -29.43
C PRO A 157 -7.15 5.80 -28.35
N ASP A 158 -7.06 6.73 -27.40
CA ASP A 158 -7.89 6.85 -26.19
C ASP A 158 -9.43 6.90 -26.38
N ASP A 159 -9.97 6.74 -27.58
CA ASP A 159 -11.42 6.82 -27.83
C ASP A 159 -11.89 5.90 -28.99
N GLU A 160 -12.94 5.11 -28.72
CA GLU A 160 -13.88 4.42 -29.63
C GLU A 160 -13.75 2.90 -29.94
N ALA A 161 -13.14 2.08 -29.08
CA ALA A 161 -13.34 0.62 -29.13
C ALA A 161 -13.89 0.06 -27.81
N GLU A 162 -14.96 0.66 -27.28
CA GLU A 162 -15.60 0.25 -26.02
C GLU A 162 -16.16 -1.20 -26.00
N ASP A 163 -16.07 -2.02 -27.06
CA ASP A 163 -16.74 -3.33 -27.05
C ASP A 163 -16.06 -4.52 -27.76
N GLU A 164 -14.87 -4.45 -28.39
CA GLU A 164 -14.35 -5.61 -29.17
C GLU A 164 -12.84 -5.93 -29.16
N ASP A 165 -11.95 -5.14 -28.54
CA ASP A 165 -10.51 -5.45 -28.57
C ASP A 165 -9.96 -5.81 -27.17
N ASP A 166 -9.74 -7.11 -26.92
CA ASP A 166 -8.98 -7.65 -25.76
C ASP A 166 -7.47 -7.27 -25.83
N SER A 167 -7.13 -6.19 -26.52
CA SER A 167 -5.75 -5.74 -26.69
C SER A 167 -5.24 -5.07 -25.41
N PRO A 168 -4.02 -5.39 -24.96
CA PRO A 168 -3.49 -4.86 -23.70
C PRO A 168 -3.19 -3.36 -23.81
N ASP A 169 -3.56 -2.59 -22.79
CA ASP A 169 -3.29 -1.15 -22.75
C ASP A 169 -1.88 -0.84 -22.19
N TYR A 170 -1.30 0.31 -22.55
CA TYR A 170 0.04 0.65 -22.06
C TYR A 170 0.09 0.78 -20.54
N HIS A 171 -0.88 1.46 -19.94
CA HIS A 171 -0.82 1.88 -18.54
C HIS A 171 -1.03 0.71 -17.58
N SER A 172 -2.17 0.05 -17.69
CA SER A 172 -2.62 -0.97 -16.76
C SER A 172 -2.03 -2.34 -17.10
N ASP A 173 -1.78 -2.64 -18.39
CA ASP A 173 -1.28 -3.95 -18.78
C ASP A 173 0.22 -4.08 -19.01
N LEU A 174 0.88 -3.03 -19.52
CA LEU A 174 2.24 -3.17 -20.03
C LEU A 174 3.30 -2.36 -19.28
N SER A 175 2.92 -1.36 -18.48
CA SER A 175 3.87 -0.41 -17.89
C SER A 175 3.89 -0.36 -16.38
N LEU A 176 2.76 -0.20 -15.70
CA LEU A 176 2.70 0.04 -14.27
C LEU A 176 2.10 -1.16 -13.55
N ALA A 177 2.96 -1.92 -12.87
CA ALA A 177 2.45 -3.00 -12.03
C ALA A 177 1.65 -2.39 -10.86
N PRO A 178 0.42 -2.89 -10.61
CA PRO A 178 -0.37 -2.54 -9.44
C PRO A 178 0.26 -3.13 -8.17
N GLY A 179 -0.36 -2.86 -7.02
CA GLY A 179 -0.01 -3.55 -5.80
C GLY A 179 1.15 -2.97 -5.01
N TRP A 180 1.58 -3.78 -4.05
CA TRP A 180 2.70 -3.48 -3.18
C TRP A 180 4.01 -3.68 -3.92
N LYS A 181 4.80 -2.61 -4.01
CA LYS A 181 6.09 -2.65 -4.73
C LYS A 181 7.18 -1.87 -4.05
N VAL A 182 8.40 -2.19 -4.45
CA VAL A 182 9.63 -1.54 -4.00
C VAL A 182 10.37 -1.02 -5.23
N GLY A 183 10.58 0.29 -5.30
CA GLY A 183 11.04 0.96 -6.53
C GLY A 183 9.93 1.08 -7.57
N GLY A 184 10.31 1.06 -8.86
CA GLY A 184 9.39 1.21 -9.98
C GLY A 184 8.99 2.66 -10.27
N TYR A 185 7.82 2.84 -10.86
CA TYR A 185 7.22 4.13 -11.24
C TYR A 185 5.86 4.34 -10.57
N ALA A 186 5.51 5.60 -10.29
CA ALA A 186 4.22 5.94 -9.70
C ALA A 186 3.16 6.10 -10.79
N ASN A 187 1.92 5.67 -10.50
CA ASN A 187 0.77 6.00 -11.31
C ASN A 187 0.27 7.41 -10.94
N TRP A 188 -0.03 8.25 -11.94
CA TRP A 188 -0.52 9.61 -11.77
C TRP A 188 -1.92 9.80 -12.38
N SER A 189 -2.73 8.74 -12.41
CA SER A 189 -4.07 8.77 -13.03
C SER A 189 -5.10 9.62 -12.26
N LEU A 190 -4.89 9.92 -10.97
CA LEU A 190 -5.81 10.78 -10.20
C LEU A 190 -5.48 12.27 -10.28
N THR A 191 -4.21 12.62 -10.49
CA THR A 191 -3.75 14.00 -10.53
C THR A 191 -2.63 14.15 -11.54
N ASP A 192 -2.56 15.29 -12.22
CA ASP A 192 -1.44 15.61 -13.10
C ASP A 192 -0.08 15.31 -12.42
N PRO A 193 0.86 14.66 -13.13
CA PRO A 193 2.14 14.31 -12.56
C PRO A 193 2.90 15.56 -12.15
N HIS A 194 3.47 15.55 -10.95
CA HIS A 194 4.24 16.67 -10.43
C HIS A 194 5.56 16.21 -9.80
N PRO A 195 6.61 17.06 -9.84
CA PRO A 195 7.90 16.69 -9.27
C PRO A 195 7.78 16.54 -7.75
N MET A 196 8.21 15.38 -7.26
CA MET A 196 8.40 15.13 -5.83
C MET A 196 9.78 15.63 -5.44
N ASN A 197 9.88 16.84 -4.89
CA ASN A 197 11.17 17.43 -4.52
C ASN A 197 11.47 17.27 -3.03
N CYS A 198 12.73 16.97 -2.70
CA CYS A 198 13.16 16.86 -1.31
C CYS A 198 13.07 18.21 -0.60
N ALA A 199 12.36 18.25 0.53
CA ALA A 199 12.19 19.47 1.32
C ALA A 199 13.50 20.04 1.91
N VAL A 200 14.58 19.25 1.96
CA VAL A 200 15.88 19.65 2.53
C VAL A 200 16.84 20.17 1.47
N CYS A 201 16.99 19.46 0.35
CA CYS A 201 18.01 19.77 -0.67
C CYS A 201 17.44 20.14 -2.04
N GLY A 202 16.13 19.98 -2.26
CA GLY A 202 15.47 20.32 -3.52
C GLY A 202 15.62 19.28 -4.65
N SER A 203 16.43 18.24 -4.47
CA SER A 203 16.59 17.18 -5.49
C SER A 203 15.28 16.43 -5.74
N GLY A 204 15.05 16.05 -7.00
CA GLY A 204 13.97 15.16 -7.40
C GLY A 204 14.11 13.82 -6.68
N MET A 205 13.06 13.46 -5.93
CA MET A 205 12.99 12.24 -5.15
C MET A 205 12.63 11.06 -6.04
N ILE A 206 13.01 9.87 -5.61
CA ILE A 206 12.74 8.64 -6.36
C ILE A 206 11.81 7.72 -5.58
N LEU A 207 10.93 7.04 -6.30
CA LEU A 207 9.98 6.10 -5.70
C LEU A 207 10.77 4.99 -5.00
N THR A 208 10.37 4.71 -3.76
CA THR A 208 11.05 3.75 -2.88
C THR A 208 10.13 2.59 -2.54
N SER A 209 8.88 2.87 -2.20
CA SER A 209 7.88 1.85 -1.94
C SER A 209 6.48 2.34 -2.28
N THR A 210 5.60 1.41 -2.62
CA THR A 210 4.16 1.65 -2.79
C THR A 210 3.40 0.70 -1.88
N ALA A 211 2.43 1.25 -1.15
CA ALA A 211 1.43 0.47 -0.42
C ALA A 211 0.09 0.66 -1.14
N ALA A 212 -0.45 -0.39 -1.74
CA ALA A 212 -1.70 -0.34 -2.49
C ALA A 212 -2.85 -0.95 -1.68
N SER A 213 -4.07 -0.55 -2.00
CA SER A 213 -5.27 -1.16 -1.42
C SER A 213 -5.56 -2.56 -1.95
N ALA A 214 -4.93 -2.95 -3.05
CA ALA A 214 -5.08 -4.24 -3.72
C ALA A 214 -3.78 -4.59 -4.44
N ASP A 215 -3.42 -5.88 -4.45
CA ASP A 215 -2.20 -6.39 -5.07
C ASP A 215 -2.28 -6.43 -6.60
N TRP A 216 -3.48 -6.53 -7.17
CA TRP A 216 -3.71 -6.50 -8.61
C TRP A 216 -5.06 -5.92 -9.03
N ASN A 217 -5.16 -5.55 -10.31
CA ASN A 217 -6.31 -4.91 -10.92
C ASN A 217 -7.43 -5.92 -11.28
N GLY A 218 -8.06 -6.56 -10.29
CA GLY A 218 -9.28 -7.35 -10.51
C GLY A 218 -9.12 -8.60 -11.40
N MET A 219 -10.21 -9.06 -12.03
CA MET A 219 -10.31 -10.41 -12.64
C MET A 219 -9.71 -10.52 -14.06
N ASN A 220 -9.61 -9.41 -14.81
CA ASN A 220 -9.04 -9.37 -16.17
C ASN A 220 -7.68 -8.68 -16.18
N CYS A 221 -6.82 -8.98 -15.20
CA CYS A 221 -5.51 -8.36 -15.08
C CYS A 221 -4.41 -9.18 -15.79
N SER A 222 -3.56 -8.47 -16.50
CA SER A 222 -2.24 -8.95 -16.97
C SER A 222 -1.24 -9.13 -15.81
N TRP A 223 -1.39 -8.35 -14.74
CA TRP A 223 -0.55 -8.41 -13.53
C TRP A 223 -1.21 -9.24 -12.43
N ARG A 224 -1.03 -10.56 -12.45
CA ARG A 224 -1.36 -11.44 -11.33
C ARG A 224 -0.23 -12.43 -11.11
N PRO A 225 0.16 -12.72 -9.85
CA PRO A 225 1.06 -13.84 -9.57
C PRO A 225 0.50 -15.12 -10.21
N GLN A 226 1.36 -15.88 -10.89
CA GLN A 226 0.94 -17.08 -11.64
C GLN A 226 0.33 -18.17 -10.74
N GLU A 227 0.65 -18.09 -9.45
CA GLU A 227 0.30 -19.07 -8.42
C GLU A 227 -1.11 -18.83 -7.88
N GLU A 228 -1.65 -17.62 -8.08
CA GLU A 228 -2.97 -17.22 -7.63
C GLU A 228 -4.06 -17.62 -8.63
N ASP A 229 -5.14 -18.18 -8.09
CA ASP A 229 -6.33 -18.51 -8.88
C ASP A 229 -7.02 -17.22 -9.36
N SER A 230 -7.66 -17.31 -10.52
CA SER A 230 -8.60 -16.32 -11.05
C SER A 230 -9.69 -15.86 -10.10
N SER A 231 -10.07 -16.67 -9.10
CA SER A 231 -11.04 -16.29 -8.07
C SER A 231 -10.41 -15.77 -6.76
N ALA A 232 -9.09 -15.65 -6.67
CA ALA A 232 -8.42 -15.13 -5.48
C ALA A 232 -8.75 -13.64 -5.27
N SER A 233 -8.87 -13.25 -4.00
CA SER A 233 -9.04 -11.85 -3.62
C SER A 233 -7.73 -11.09 -3.85
N PRO A 234 -7.75 -9.91 -4.51
CA PRO A 234 -6.56 -9.07 -4.65
C PRO A 234 -6.18 -8.34 -3.35
N ASP A 235 -7.04 -8.33 -2.33
CA ASP A 235 -6.69 -7.78 -1.01
C ASP A 235 -6.09 -8.88 -0.12
N THR A 236 -4.75 -8.97 -0.09
CA THR A 236 -4.03 -9.94 0.76
C THR A 236 -3.46 -9.31 2.03
N VAL A 237 -3.23 -7.99 2.02
CA VAL A 237 -2.58 -7.27 3.13
C VAL A 237 -3.58 -6.66 4.11
N GLY A 238 -4.86 -6.53 3.73
CA GLY A 238 -5.90 -5.94 4.58
C GLY A 238 -5.64 -4.47 4.92
N VAL A 239 -4.95 -3.77 4.02
CA VAL A 239 -4.68 -2.34 4.08
C VAL A 239 -5.48 -1.68 2.97
N GLN A 240 -6.13 -0.56 3.30
CA GLN A 240 -6.77 0.29 2.31
C GLN A 240 -6.23 1.72 2.45
N ILE A 241 -5.87 2.31 1.32
CA ILE A 241 -5.43 3.70 1.23
C ILE A 241 -6.58 4.52 0.66
N GLY A 242 -7.09 5.47 1.45
CA GLY A 242 -8.22 6.31 1.04
C GLY A 242 -9.42 5.48 0.59
N ARG A 243 -9.80 5.63 -0.69
CA ARG A 243 -10.95 4.95 -1.32
C ARG A 243 -10.54 3.85 -2.30
N GLY A 244 -9.46 3.13 -2.02
CA GLY A 244 -8.91 2.10 -2.91
C GLY A 244 -7.69 2.57 -3.70
N TYR A 245 -7.00 3.59 -3.21
CA TYR A 245 -5.83 4.20 -3.84
C TYR A 245 -4.54 3.45 -3.45
N SER A 246 -3.41 4.01 -3.86
CA SER A 246 -2.05 3.62 -3.52
C SER A 246 -1.31 4.78 -2.87
N LEU A 247 -0.52 4.48 -1.86
CA LEU A 247 0.38 5.42 -1.20
C LEU A 247 1.80 5.21 -1.73
N TYR A 248 2.27 6.16 -2.52
CA TYR A 248 3.62 6.20 -3.05
C TYR A 248 4.54 6.90 -2.06
N THR A 249 5.63 6.25 -1.67
CA THR A 249 6.66 6.81 -0.78
C THR A 249 7.94 7.05 -1.55
N PHE A 250 8.37 8.30 -1.57
CA PHE A 250 9.56 8.76 -2.25
C PHE A 250 10.66 9.06 -1.25
N ARG A 251 11.92 8.77 -1.61
CA ARG A 251 13.10 9.14 -0.83
C ARG A 251 14.04 10.03 -1.62
N CYS A 252 14.84 10.82 -0.90
CA CYS A 252 15.88 11.64 -1.50
C CYS A 252 17.02 10.76 -2.06
N PRO A 253 17.52 11.01 -3.28
CA PRO A 253 18.69 10.29 -3.80
C PRO A 253 20.00 10.73 -3.15
N GLU A 254 20.08 11.97 -2.66
CA GLU A 254 21.32 12.54 -2.10
C GLU A 254 21.61 12.12 -0.65
N SER A 255 20.58 11.69 0.10
CA SER A 255 20.73 11.33 1.51
C SER A 255 19.54 10.50 2.00
N PHE A 256 19.85 9.42 2.72
CA PHE A 256 18.85 8.58 3.39
C PHE A 256 18.34 9.19 4.71
N ASP A 257 18.99 10.24 5.22
CA ASP A 257 18.55 10.95 6.44
C ASP A 257 17.49 12.03 6.14
N HIS A 258 17.32 12.39 4.87
CA HIS A 258 16.28 13.34 4.48
C HIS A 258 14.89 12.70 4.60
N PRO A 259 13.88 13.46 5.03
CA PRO A 259 12.54 12.94 5.25
C PRO A 259 11.93 12.43 3.93
N PRO A 260 11.18 11.31 3.96
CA PRO A 260 10.43 10.87 2.80
C PRO A 260 9.28 11.84 2.48
N ALA A 261 8.85 11.79 1.23
CA ALA A 261 7.64 12.44 0.76
C ALA A 261 6.65 11.37 0.31
N THR A 262 5.35 11.69 0.35
CA THR A 262 4.30 10.76 -0.05
C THR A 262 3.35 11.42 -1.04
N ALA A 263 2.78 10.60 -1.93
CA ALA A 263 1.64 10.97 -2.77
C ALA A 263 0.62 9.84 -2.73
N MET A 264 -0.66 10.19 -2.71
CA MET A 264 -1.76 9.24 -2.79
C MET A 264 -2.39 9.37 -4.18
N GLN A 265 -2.43 8.28 -4.94
CA GLN A 265 -2.99 8.18 -6.29
C GLN A 265 -3.76 6.88 -6.44
#